data_AF-A0A519GJL3-F1
#
_entry.id   AF-A0A519GJL3-F1
#
_cell.length_a   1.000
_cell.length_b   1.000
_cell.length_c   1.000
_cell.angle_alpha   90.00
_cell.angle_beta   90.00
_cell.angle_gamma   90.00
#
_symmetry.space_group_name_H-M   'P 1'
#
loop_
_entity.id
_entity.type
_entity.pdbx_description
1 polymer ?
#
loop_
_entity_poly.entity_id
_entity_poly.type
_entity_poly.pdbx_seq_one_letter_code
_entity_poly.pdbx_strand_id
1 'polypeptide(L)'
;GSAVTEELRHLALPDARVEVTVMPGAESVAGRDEVTILLAPHPGAEPRPVARGASGGELSRVMLAIEVVIAQSDPVPTFVFDEVDAGIGGAAAIEVGRRLAQLAKTSQVIAVTHLAQVAAFAGNHLSVVKSGDGSVTASSVRRLAGEEREAEMARLLSGLADSATALEHARELLSLGGHNH
;
A
#
# COMPACT_ATOMS: atom_id res chain seq x y z
N GLY A 1 -19.24 0.65 2.36
CA GLY A 1 -19.55 -0.12 1.13
C GLY A 1 -19.17 0.63 -0.13
N SER A 2 -20.01 1.55 -0.60
CA SER A 2 -19.83 2.19 -1.93
C SER A 2 -18.52 2.96 -2.10
N ALA A 3 -18.13 3.80 -1.14
CA ALA A 3 -16.89 4.59 -1.25
C ALA A 3 -15.65 3.69 -1.34
N VAL A 4 -15.58 2.66 -0.50
CA VAL A 4 -14.51 1.65 -0.53
C VAL A 4 -14.49 0.92 -1.88
N THR A 5 -15.65 0.53 -2.41
CA THR A 5 -15.75 -0.12 -3.72
C THR A 5 -15.19 0.75 -4.84
N GLU A 6 -15.37 2.07 -4.77
CA GLU A 6 -14.78 2.97 -5.76
C GLU A 6 -13.26 3.04 -5.64
N GLU A 7 -12.71 3.12 -4.42
CA GLU A 7 -11.27 3.06 -4.19
C GLU A 7 -10.63 1.75 -4.70
N LEU A 8 -11.32 0.62 -4.60
CA LEU A 8 -10.81 -0.66 -5.12
C LEU A 8 -10.53 -0.63 -6.62
N ARG A 9 -11.28 0.16 -7.40
CA ARG A 9 -11.03 0.30 -8.84
C ARG A 9 -9.67 0.87 -9.15
N HIS A 10 -9.22 1.79 -8.31
CA HIS A 10 -7.91 2.41 -8.39
C HIS A 10 -6.79 1.46 -7.93
N LEU A 11 -7.09 0.54 -7.01
CA LEU A 11 -6.13 -0.39 -6.41
C LEU A 11 -6.08 -1.76 -7.12
N ALA A 12 -6.20 -1.75 -8.45
CA ALA A 12 -6.15 -2.96 -9.29
C ALA A 12 -7.19 -4.03 -8.93
N LEU A 13 -8.34 -3.62 -8.41
CA LEU A 13 -9.48 -4.47 -8.07
C LEU A 13 -10.78 -3.89 -8.68
N PRO A 14 -10.84 -3.64 -10.01
CA PRO A 14 -11.96 -2.93 -10.66
C PRO A 14 -13.30 -3.64 -10.59
N ASP A 15 -13.25 -4.95 -10.42
CA ASP A 15 -14.38 -5.86 -10.40
C ASP A 15 -14.82 -6.24 -8.98
N ALA A 16 -14.02 -5.86 -7.98
CA ALA A 16 -14.29 -6.16 -6.59
C ALA A 16 -15.33 -5.20 -5.99
N ARG A 17 -16.10 -5.70 -5.02
CA ARG A 17 -17.13 -4.94 -4.32
C ARG A 17 -17.07 -5.21 -2.83
N VAL A 18 -17.29 -4.16 -2.04
CA VAL A 18 -17.37 -4.25 -0.58
C VAL A 18 -18.80 -4.02 -0.13
N GLU A 19 -19.32 -5.00 0.58
CA GLU A 19 -20.65 -4.98 1.19
C GLU A 19 -20.51 -4.97 2.71
N VAL A 20 -21.43 -4.31 3.40
CA VAL A 20 -21.50 -4.32 4.86
C VAL A 20 -22.85 -4.89 5.22
N THR A 21 -22.86 -6.03 5.88
CA THR A 21 -24.09 -6.67 6.37
C THR A 21 -24.23 -6.42 7.85
N VAL A 22 -25.48 -6.22 8.28
CA VAL A 22 -25.86 -6.04 9.68
C VAL A 22 -26.95 -7.05 9.96
N MET A 23 -26.66 -8.02 10.82
CA MET A 23 -27.58 -9.10 11.16
C MET A 23 -27.83 -9.12 12.67
N PRO A 24 -29.03 -9.52 13.13
CA PRO A 24 -29.24 -9.75 14.56
C PRO A 24 -28.29 -10.84 15.08
N GLY A 25 -27.58 -10.53 16.16
CA GLY A 25 -26.67 -11.41 16.88
C GLY A 25 -27.06 -11.57 18.35
N ALA A 26 -26.13 -12.10 19.14
CA ALA A 26 -26.29 -12.18 20.59
C ALA A 26 -26.08 -10.80 21.23
N GLU A 27 -26.77 -10.54 22.36
CA GLU A 27 -26.51 -9.34 23.14
C GLU A 27 -25.06 -9.32 23.63
N SER A 28 -24.38 -8.20 23.39
CA SER A 28 -23.01 -7.97 23.83
C SER A 28 -22.84 -6.52 24.29
N VAL A 29 -21.70 -6.23 24.92
CA VAL A 29 -21.33 -4.84 25.28
C VAL A 29 -21.21 -3.91 24.06
N ALA A 30 -21.08 -4.47 22.85
CA ALA A 30 -21.02 -3.73 21.60
C ALA A 30 -22.39 -3.55 20.92
N GLY A 31 -23.46 -4.13 21.48
CA GLY A 31 -24.80 -4.15 20.89
C GLY A 31 -25.28 -5.56 20.55
N ARG A 32 -26.46 -5.63 19.92
CA ARG A 32 -27.12 -6.89 19.52
C ARG A 32 -26.97 -7.21 18.03
N ASP A 33 -26.29 -6.36 17.28
CA ASP A 33 -26.14 -6.51 15.84
C ASP A 33 -24.72 -6.98 15.52
N GLU A 34 -24.61 -8.01 14.69
CA GLU A 34 -23.36 -8.49 14.10
C GLU A 34 -23.12 -7.75 12.78
N VAL A 35 -22.05 -6.96 12.73
CA VAL A 35 -21.65 -6.22 11.53
C VAL A 35 -20.49 -6.94 10.85
N THR A 36 -20.68 -7.34 9.60
CA THR A 36 -19.63 -8.01 8.81
C THR A 36 -19.31 -7.22 7.55
N ILE A 37 -18.02 -6.98 7.30
CA ILE A 37 -17.52 -6.45 6.04
C ILE A 37 -17.23 -7.63 5.11
N LEU A 38 -17.94 -7.68 3.99
CA LEU A 38 -17.85 -8.71 2.96
C LEU A 38 -17.14 -8.16 1.73
N LEU A 39 -16.37 -9.03 1.08
CA LEU A 39 -15.71 -8.80 -0.21
C LEU A 39 -16.26 -9.78 -1.23
N ALA A 40 -16.76 -9.25 -2.34
CA ALA A 40 -16.98 -10.00 -3.57
C ALA A 40 -15.86 -9.65 -4.55
N PRO A 41 -14.90 -10.56 -4.86
CA PRO A 41 -13.71 -10.21 -5.63
C PRO A 41 -13.96 -9.94 -7.13
N HIS A 42 -15.05 -10.48 -7.68
CA HIS A 42 -15.44 -10.29 -9.08
C HIS A 42 -16.96 -10.44 -9.27
N PRO A 43 -17.54 -10.01 -10.41
CA PRO A 43 -18.92 -10.27 -10.75
C PRO A 43 -19.29 -11.75 -10.62
N GLY A 44 -20.40 -12.03 -9.93
CA GLY A 44 -20.90 -13.38 -9.70
C GLY A 44 -20.22 -14.15 -8.58
N ALA A 45 -19.17 -13.62 -7.94
CA ALA A 45 -18.62 -14.22 -6.73
C ALA A 45 -19.57 -14.04 -5.55
N GLU A 46 -19.72 -15.08 -4.72
CA GLU A 46 -20.42 -14.99 -3.44
C GLU A 46 -19.59 -14.11 -2.47
N PRO A 47 -20.17 -13.04 -1.89
CA PRO A 47 -19.46 -12.21 -0.93
C PRO A 47 -19.03 -13.02 0.30
N ARG A 48 -17.77 -12.87 0.72
CA ARG A 48 -17.21 -13.54 1.91
C ARG A 48 -16.59 -12.53 2.85
N PRO A 49 -16.46 -12.82 4.16
CA PRO A 49 -15.75 -11.94 5.07
C PRO A 49 -14.38 -11.56 4.51
N VAL A 50 -14.03 -10.27 4.55
CA VAL A 50 -12.81 -9.71 3.94
C VAL A 50 -11.56 -10.54 4.29
N ALA A 51 -11.44 -10.99 5.54
CA ALA A 51 -10.33 -11.83 6.02
C ALA A 51 -10.17 -13.19 5.31
N ARG A 52 -11.17 -13.64 4.53
CA ARG A 52 -11.19 -14.92 3.80
C ARG A 52 -11.42 -14.75 2.30
N GLY A 53 -11.60 -13.51 1.83
CA GLY A 53 -12.08 -13.21 0.48
C GLY A 53 -11.00 -12.89 -0.56
N ALA A 54 -9.73 -12.83 -0.17
CA ALA A 54 -8.65 -12.29 -0.99
C ALA A 54 -7.30 -12.96 -0.72
N SER A 55 -6.36 -12.87 -1.68
CA SER A 55 -4.93 -13.14 -1.44
C SER A 55 -4.30 -12.11 -0.49
N GLY A 56 -3.10 -12.38 0.03
CA GLY A 56 -2.42 -11.47 0.97
C GLY A 56 -2.30 -10.03 0.45
N GLY A 57 -1.76 -9.84 -0.76
CA GLY A 57 -1.65 -8.52 -1.37
C GLY A 57 -2.97 -7.85 -1.72
N GLU A 58 -3.96 -8.62 -2.20
CA GLU A 58 -5.31 -8.08 -2.45
C GLU A 58 -5.99 -7.64 -1.15
N LEU A 59 -5.83 -8.40 -0.06
CA LEU A 59 -6.32 -8.04 1.26
C LEU A 59 -5.65 -6.75 1.75
N SER A 60 -4.32 -6.62 1.62
CA SER A 60 -3.61 -5.37 1.94
C SER A 60 -4.16 -4.17 1.16
N ARG A 61 -4.50 -4.34 -0.13
CA ARG A 61 -5.13 -3.28 -0.94
C ARG A 61 -6.57 -2.98 -0.52
N VAL A 62 -7.34 -3.99 -0.14
CA VAL A 62 -8.70 -3.81 0.41
C VAL A 62 -8.66 -3.04 1.73
N MET A 63 -7.70 -3.37 2.61
CA MET A 63 -7.48 -2.64 3.85
C MET A 63 -7.04 -1.20 3.57
N LEU A 64 -6.12 -0.97 2.64
CA LEU A 64 -5.74 0.39 2.24
C LEU A 64 -6.94 1.21 1.75
N ALA A 65 -7.83 0.64 0.93
CA ALA A 65 -9.05 1.33 0.49
C ALA A 65 -9.98 1.68 1.66
N ILE A 66 -10.15 0.76 2.61
CA ILE A 66 -10.97 0.98 3.80
C ILE A 66 -10.37 2.11 4.65
N GLU A 67 -9.06 2.06 4.92
CA GLU A 67 -8.38 3.08 5.73
C GLU A 67 -8.37 4.45 5.06
N VAL A 68 -8.18 4.54 3.75
CA VAL A 68 -8.26 5.81 3.02
C VAL A 68 -9.65 6.45 3.15
N VAL A 69 -10.71 5.64 3.15
CA VAL A 69 -12.09 6.12 3.31
C VAL A 69 -12.39 6.49 4.77
N ILE A 70 -11.90 5.71 5.74
CA ILE A 70 -12.22 5.89 7.16
C ILE A 70 -11.33 6.93 7.84
N ALA A 71 -10.08 7.12 7.41
CA ALA A 71 -9.12 8.05 8.02
C ALA A 71 -9.61 9.50 8.09
N GLN A 72 -10.64 9.86 7.31
CA GLN A 72 -11.32 11.16 7.40
C GLN A 72 -12.16 11.32 8.67
N SER A 73 -12.53 10.23 9.34
CA SER A 73 -13.45 10.20 10.48
C SER A 73 -12.78 9.79 11.79
N ASP A 74 -11.82 8.87 11.77
CA ASP A 74 -11.12 8.39 12.97
C ASP A 74 -9.69 7.93 12.63
N PRO A 75 -8.66 8.78 12.85
CA PRO A 75 -7.29 8.46 12.44
C PRO A 75 -6.59 7.54 13.45
N VAL A 76 -6.23 6.33 13.02
CA VAL A 76 -5.27 5.48 13.72
C VAL A 76 -3.86 6.08 13.59
N PRO A 77 -3.00 6.06 14.63
CA PRO A 77 -1.71 6.76 14.59
C PRO A 77 -0.68 6.15 13.63
N THR A 78 -0.65 4.82 13.48
CA THR A 78 0.36 4.14 12.66
C THR A 78 -0.22 2.91 11.93
N PHE A 79 0.10 2.80 10.65
CA PHE A 79 -0.20 1.65 9.79
C PHE A 79 1.08 0.99 9.29
N VAL A 80 1.05 -0.34 9.21
CA VAL A 80 2.10 -1.15 8.57
C VAL A 80 1.46 -1.97 7.47
N PHE A 81 1.90 -1.75 6.24
CA PHE A 81 1.48 -2.50 5.06
C PHE A 81 2.62 -3.40 4.59
N ASP A 82 2.33 -4.70 4.53
CA ASP A 82 3.19 -5.68 3.88
C ASP A 82 2.51 -6.17 2.60
N GLU A 83 3.30 -6.39 1.56
CA GLU A 83 2.85 -6.89 0.24
C GLU A 83 1.71 -6.09 -0.43
N VAL A 84 1.51 -4.80 -0.08
CA VAL A 84 0.46 -3.97 -0.70
C VAL A 84 0.67 -3.80 -2.22
N ASP A 85 1.90 -3.99 -2.68
CA ASP A 85 2.33 -3.96 -4.06
C ASP A 85 2.44 -5.35 -4.72
N ALA A 86 2.01 -6.42 -4.04
CA ALA A 86 2.08 -7.76 -4.61
C ALA A 86 1.11 -7.96 -5.78
N GLY A 87 1.64 -8.53 -6.86
CA GLY A 87 0.89 -8.85 -8.06
C GLY A 87 0.47 -7.64 -8.91
N ILE A 88 1.02 -6.45 -8.64
CA ILE A 88 0.70 -5.22 -9.40
C ILE A 88 1.96 -4.58 -10.00
N GLY A 89 1.76 -3.74 -11.01
CA GLY A 89 2.83 -2.98 -11.67
C GLY A 89 2.28 -1.79 -12.45
N GLY A 90 3.18 -0.97 -13.00
CA GLY A 90 2.80 0.18 -13.84
C GLY A 90 1.88 1.17 -13.13
N ALA A 91 0.78 1.54 -13.80
CA ALA A 91 -0.17 2.54 -13.29
C ALA A 91 -0.81 2.16 -11.95
N ALA A 92 -1.08 0.87 -11.72
CA ALA A 92 -1.65 0.40 -10.45
C ALA A 92 -0.70 0.64 -9.26
N ALA A 93 0.61 0.45 -9.47
CA ALA A 93 1.60 0.68 -8.43
C ALA A 93 1.74 2.17 -8.07
N ILE A 94 1.65 3.06 -9.07
CA ILE A 94 1.59 4.51 -8.84
C ILE A 94 0.38 4.85 -7.99
N GLU A 95 -0.76 4.22 -8.28
CA GLU A 95 -2.02 4.50 -7.60
C GLU A 95 -2.01 4.04 -6.13
N VAL A 96 -1.41 2.88 -5.84
CA VAL A 96 -1.09 2.45 -4.47
C VAL A 96 -0.19 3.47 -3.76
N GLY A 97 0.90 3.91 -4.40
CA GLY A 97 1.79 4.93 -3.85
C GLY A 97 1.06 6.22 -3.48
N ARG A 98 0.14 6.69 -4.33
CA ARG A 98 -0.71 7.86 -4.04
C ARG A 98 -1.62 7.65 -2.83
N ARG A 99 -2.22 6.47 -2.65
CA ARG A 99 -3.11 6.20 -1.50
C ARG A 99 -2.32 6.11 -0.21
N LEU A 100 -1.16 5.46 -0.23
CA LEU A 100 -0.25 5.44 0.92
C LEU A 100 0.17 6.86 1.32
N ALA A 101 0.53 7.72 0.35
CA ALA A 101 0.83 9.12 0.61
C ALA A 101 -0.37 9.92 1.11
N GLN A 102 -1.57 9.65 0.60
CA GLN A 102 -2.81 10.29 1.07
C GLN A 102 -3.09 9.91 2.53
N LEU A 103 -2.98 8.63 2.89
CA LEU A 103 -3.12 8.15 4.26
C LEU A 103 -2.01 8.72 5.18
N ALA A 104 -0.80 8.88 4.64
CA ALA A 104 0.34 9.45 5.36
C ALA A 104 0.17 10.92 5.75
N LYS A 105 -0.86 11.63 5.23
CA LYS A 105 -1.17 13.01 5.64
C LYS A 105 -1.71 13.10 7.05
N THR A 106 -2.32 12.03 7.56
CA THR A 106 -2.98 12.00 8.89
C THR A 106 -2.42 10.92 9.81
N SER A 107 -1.66 9.96 9.27
CA SER A 107 -1.15 8.81 10.01
C SER A 107 0.29 8.49 9.61
N GLN A 108 1.04 7.80 10.46
CA GLN A 108 2.32 7.22 10.05
C GLN A 108 2.07 5.96 9.21
N VAL A 109 2.63 5.90 8.00
CA VAL A 109 2.51 4.74 7.12
C VAL A 109 3.89 4.14 6.88
N ILE A 110 4.05 2.85 7.22
CA ILE A 110 5.25 2.06 6.94
C ILE A 110 4.86 1.00 5.91
N ALA A 111 5.52 1.00 4.76
CA ALA A 111 5.31 0.01 3.71
C ALA A 111 6.65 -0.59 3.29
N VAL A 112 6.67 -1.91 3.11
CA VAL A 112 7.78 -2.62 2.46
C VAL A 112 7.41 -2.79 0.99
N THR A 113 8.29 -2.35 0.09
CA THR A 113 8.04 -2.38 -1.36
C THR A 113 9.31 -2.66 -2.13
N HIS A 114 9.15 -3.29 -3.28
CA HIS A 114 10.20 -3.47 -4.29
C HIS A 114 9.92 -2.67 -5.57
N LEU A 115 8.82 -1.90 -5.61
CA LEU A 115 8.42 -1.11 -6.76
C LEU A 115 8.85 0.34 -6.58
N ALA A 116 9.67 0.83 -7.53
CA ALA A 116 10.05 2.23 -7.62
C ALA A 116 8.81 3.16 -7.63
N GLN A 117 7.75 2.73 -8.30
CA GLN A 117 6.50 3.48 -8.42
C GLN A 117 5.83 3.74 -7.07
N VAL A 118 5.97 2.84 -6.10
CA VAL A 118 5.44 3.00 -4.74
C VAL A 118 6.43 3.83 -3.90
N ALA A 119 7.72 3.48 -3.94
CA ALA A 119 8.78 4.16 -3.19
C ALA A 119 8.93 5.65 -3.55
N ALA A 120 8.54 6.05 -4.77
CA ALA A 120 8.51 7.43 -5.22
C ALA A 120 7.69 8.35 -4.28
N PHE A 121 6.60 7.83 -3.72
CA PHE A 121 5.66 8.59 -2.89
C PHE A 121 6.04 8.64 -1.40
N ALA A 122 7.12 7.95 -0.99
CA ALA A 122 7.55 7.95 0.40
C ALA A 122 8.14 9.32 0.81
N GLY A 123 7.69 9.83 1.96
CA GLY A 123 8.33 10.99 2.61
C GLY A 123 9.72 10.64 3.18
N ASN A 124 9.90 9.39 3.62
CA ASN A 124 11.17 8.83 4.07
C ASN A 124 11.44 7.53 3.32
N HIS A 125 12.46 7.51 2.46
CA HIS A 125 12.89 6.30 1.76
C HIS A 125 14.01 5.64 2.57
N LEU A 126 13.78 4.42 3.04
CA LEU A 126 14.76 3.62 3.79
C LEU A 126 15.19 2.43 2.94
N SER A 127 16.49 2.13 2.93
CA SER A 127 17.04 0.92 2.32
C SER A 127 17.48 -0.05 3.40
N VAL A 128 17.14 -1.32 3.23
CA VAL A 128 17.58 -2.43 4.08
C VAL A 128 18.83 -3.05 3.45
N VAL A 129 19.95 -3.00 4.18
CA VAL A 129 21.26 -3.47 3.69
C VAL A 129 21.75 -4.60 4.59
N LYS A 130 22.24 -5.69 3.99
CA LYS A 130 22.92 -6.76 4.73
C LYS A 130 24.39 -6.39 4.90
N SER A 131 24.85 -6.33 6.13
CA SER A 131 26.27 -6.25 6.49
C SER A 131 26.71 -7.59 7.06
N GLY A 132 27.80 -8.16 6.54
CA GLY A 132 28.33 -9.43 7.02
C GLY A 132 29.84 -9.51 6.80
N ASP A 133 30.56 -9.67 7.90
CA ASP A 133 31.98 -10.05 7.98
C ASP A 133 32.17 -11.58 8.06
N GLY A 134 31.15 -12.34 7.68
CA GLY A 134 31.23 -13.78 7.42
C GLY A 134 30.72 -14.70 8.54
N SER A 135 30.32 -14.20 9.72
CA SER A 135 29.83 -15.05 10.82
C SER A 135 28.38 -14.80 11.25
N VAL A 136 27.85 -13.58 11.06
CA VAL A 136 26.43 -13.23 11.27
C VAL A 136 26.02 -12.20 10.22
N THR A 137 24.87 -12.41 9.54
CA THR A 137 24.29 -11.39 8.67
C THR A 137 23.49 -10.41 9.54
N ALA A 138 24.08 -9.27 9.87
CA ALA A 138 23.37 -8.17 10.50
C ALA A 138 22.65 -7.35 9.41
N SER A 139 21.34 -7.21 9.51
CA SER A 139 20.57 -6.28 8.67
C SER A 139 20.60 -4.89 9.29
N SER A 140 21.01 -3.90 8.50
CA SER A 140 21.00 -2.48 8.86
C SER A 140 19.99 -1.74 7.99
N VAL A 141 19.46 -0.62 8.50
CA VAL A 141 18.54 0.25 7.76
C VAL A 141 19.18 1.63 7.68
N ARG A 142 19.19 2.22 6.49
CA ARG A 142 19.70 3.58 6.26
C ARG A 142 18.67 4.41 5.51
N ARG A 143 18.58 5.69 5.84
CA ARG A 143 17.77 6.66 5.09
C ARG A 143 18.49 7.05 3.80
N LEU A 144 17.74 7.13 2.71
CA LEU A 144 18.20 7.61 1.41
C LEU A 144 17.73 9.05 1.19
N ALA A 145 18.62 9.90 0.70
CA ALA A 145 18.33 11.28 0.32
C ALA A 145 19.14 11.68 -0.92
N GLY A 146 18.68 12.71 -1.63
CA GLY A 146 19.36 13.26 -2.81
C GLY A 146 19.73 12.18 -3.84
N GLU A 147 20.99 12.19 -4.28
CA GLU A 147 21.52 11.25 -5.28
C GLU A 147 21.42 9.78 -4.86
N GLU A 148 21.53 9.47 -3.56
CA GLU A 148 21.38 8.09 -3.09
C GLU A 148 19.96 7.57 -3.28
N ARG A 149 18.96 8.45 -3.15
CA ARG A 149 17.56 8.11 -3.42
C ARG A 149 17.35 7.92 -4.92
N GLU A 150 17.90 8.80 -5.77
CA GLU A 150 17.82 8.64 -7.23
C GLU A 150 18.46 7.33 -7.71
N ALA A 151 19.65 7.01 -7.20
CA ALA A 151 20.37 5.79 -7.53
C ALA A 151 19.61 4.52 -7.11
N GLU A 152 18.99 4.53 -5.92
CA GLU A 152 18.16 3.39 -5.49
C GLU A 152 16.91 3.25 -6.38
N MET A 153 16.28 4.35 -6.75
CA MET A 153 15.13 4.32 -7.66
C MET A 153 15.53 3.78 -9.04
N ALA A 154 16.67 4.19 -9.57
CA ALA A 154 17.24 3.65 -10.82
C ALA A 154 17.52 2.14 -10.70
N ARG A 155 18.05 1.70 -9.55
CA ARG A 155 18.27 0.29 -9.24
C ARG A 155 16.96 -0.50 -9.16
N LEU A 156 15.92 0.04 -8.53
CA LEU A 156 14.59 -0.59 -8.47
C LEU A 156 13.93 -0.70 -9.85
N LEU A 157 14.17 0.28 -10.74
CA LEU A 157 13.61 0.29 -12.10
C LEU A 157 14.34 -0.65 -13.07
N SER A 158 15.67 -0.68 -13.03
CA SER A 158 16.50 -1.27 -14.08
C SER A 158 17.51 -2.32 -13.58
N GLY A 159 17.66 -2.47 -12.27
CA GLY A 159 18.75 -3.23 -11.65
C GLY A 159 20.09 -2.52 -11.62
N LEU A 160 20.22 -1.37 -12.31
CA LEU A 160 21.47 -0.60 -12.44
C LEU A 160 21.31 0.78 -11.78
N ALA A 161 22.11 1.05 -10.76
CA ALA A 161 22.03 2.30 -9.99
C ALA A 161 22.60 3.52 -10.75
N ASP A 162 23.47 3.27 -11.72
CA ASP A 162 24.27 4.24 -12.47
C ASP A 162 23.82 4.40 -13.93
N SER A 163 22.78 3.68 -14.34
CA SER A 163 22.21 3.82 -15.69
C SER A 163 21.61 5.23 -15.87
N ALA A 164 22.16 5.98 -16.83
CA ALA A 164 21.72 7.35 -17.11
C ALA A 164 20.22 7.44 -17.47
N THR A 165 19.72 6.49 -18.27
CA THR A 165 18.29 6.46 -18.63
C THR A 165 17.40 6.04 -17.45
N ALA A 166 17.89 5.16 -16.57
CA ALA A 166 17.17 4.77 -15.38
C ALA A 166 17.11 5.92 -14.35
N LEU A 167 18.17 6.71 -14.23
CA LEU A 167 18.20 7.92 -13.40
C LEU A 167 17.24 8.99 -13.91
N GLU A 168 17.12 9.16 -15.22
CA GLU A 168 16.16 10.09 -15.80
C GLU A 168 14.72 9.69 -15.47
N HIS A 169 14.38 8.41 -15.66
CA HIS A 169 13.04 7.88 -15.30
C HIS A 169 12.80 7.90 -13.77
N ALA A 170 13.84 7.67 -12.97
CA ALA A 170 13.76 7.78 -11.51
C ALA A 170 13.40 9.21 -11.07
N ARG A 171 14.03 10.23 -11.66
CA ARG A 171 13.71 11.65 -11.37
C ARG A 171 12.28 11.99 -11.76
N GLU A 172 11.81 11.49 -12.90
CA GLU A 172 10.41 11.68 -13.31
C GLU A 172 9.45 11.08 -12.26
N LEU A 173 9.67 9.84 -11.83
CA LEU A 173 8.85 9.21 -10.78
C LEU A 173 8.91 9.97 -9.45
N LEU A 174 10.10 10.38 -9.01
CA LEU A 174 10.26 11.15 -7.77
C LEU A 174 9.52 12.50 -7.83
N SER A 175 9.46 13.12 -9.01
CA SER A 175 8.68 14.34 -9.20
C SER A 175 7.19 14.11 -8.97
N LEU A 176 6.64 12.94 -9.33
CA LEU A 176 5.23 12.60 -9.07
C LEU A 176 4.91 12.53 -7.57
N GLY A 177 5.86 12.05 -6.75
CA GLY A 177 5.72 11.97 -5.30
C GLY A 177 5.94 13.30 -4.59
N GLY A 178 6.78 14.18 -5.16
CA GLY A 178 7.17 15.47 -4.56
C GLY A 178 6.12 16.58 -4.62
N HIS A 179 5.08 16.47 -5.45
CA HIS A 179 4.03 17.51 -5.62
C HIS A 179 2.98 17.57 -4.49
N ASN A 180 3.21 16.91 -3.34
CA ASN A 180 2.25 16.80 -2.24
C ASN A 180 2.69 17.47 -0.92
N HIS A 181 3.63 18.41 -0.97
CA HIS A 181 4.02 19.25 0.17
C HIS A 181 3.85 20.74 -0.14
#